data_AF-F5XNB5-F1
#
_entry.id   AF-F5XNB5-F1
#
_cell.length_a   1.000
_cell.length_b   1.000
_cell.length_c   1.000
_cell.angle_alpha   90.00
_cell.angle_beta   90.00
_cell.angle_gamma   90.00
#
_symmetry.space_group_name_H-M   'P 1'
#
loop_
_entity.id
_entity.type
_entity.pdbx_description
1 polymer ?
#
loop_
_entity_poly.entity_id
_entity_poly.type
_entity_poly.pdbx_seq_one_letter_code
_entity_poly.pdbx_strand_id
1 'polypeptide(L)'
;MDVHFIGIDLAWGDKRPTGLAVIDNDARLLEVSAVRTDDEIVAALAAYAEDDCLAAIDAPIVVTNATGSRPAEQQLSKDFRRFDAATHPSNTGKPEFANGTRAARVAKRLGLDIDPRSGRRRRAIEVYPHPATIVLFGLPKVLRYKAKPGRDLDLLRSELLSLMTLVAGVVSTEETWAGLRHQVENATRKSELRHVEDQVDAVLCAYLAHFVHHRRDLTTCYGDLETGYIITPTLGAEIPPARAEVVRRAVQAYAAQHSELTRAGQEAVALVQGLLDEAGINYLSVTGRTKSVPSFAEKAARTKLGTPLYSDPLTQITDLLGVRVITYVRDDVDAVADVLAEQVIVHDDRDWGLETANEGRFGYASRHLMIGLDPARESHPDFAHLRGHAAQVQVRTVLQHAWAEFEHDIRYKGTVPAEHVGEFDRRFTLAAGLLELADHEFSKIRERLRGVAPEVNETIGDDPRLDPRELAAYLAGQYSEAGWSRAEHYSWIADILLELGVTSLVELGDVLREADEAAIAAQMDYRHPPGAVRRLDDALLWVFGARYVALHQNADRAALLEHRLARLRAAPPALRARAASGPAEADDRQPGQQQHQGDLHEVQTATFDPGELREGQDGEHDHGGERHGPAAQ
;
A
#
# COMPACT_ATOMS: atom_id res chain seq x y z
N MET A 1 21.22 13.91 6.21
CA MET A 1 21.70 15.27 5.85
C MET A 1 21.17 15.50 4.46
N ASP A 2 20.34 16.52 4.31
CA ASP A 2 19.64 16.77 3.05
C ASP A 2 20.60 17.47 2.08
N VAL A 3 20.69 16.93 0.86
CA VAL A 3 21.51 17.50 -0.21
C VAL A 3 20.65 18.51 -0.97
N HIS A 4 21.17 19.72 -1.17
CA HIS A 4 20.52 20.73 -2.01
C HIS A 4 21.03 20.68 -3.45
N PHE A 5 20.10 20.74 -4.40
CA PHE A 5 20.41 20.82 -5.82
C PHE A 5 20.06 22.21 -6.33
N ILE A 6 21.08 22.93 -6.78
CA ILE A 6 20.98 24.33 -7.15
C ILE A 6 21.02 24.44 -8.67
N GLY A 7 20.10 25.20 -9.25
CA GLY A 7 20.08 25.51 -10.67
C GLY A 7 20.31 26.99 -10.92
N ILE A 8 21.19 27.31 -11.86
CA ILE A 8 21.54 28.69 -12.21
C ILE A 8 21.47 28.85 -13.74
N ASP A 9 20.42 29.50 -14.26
CA ASP A 9 20.37 29.94 -15.67
C ASP A 9 21.10 31.28 -15.79
N LEU A 10 22.42 31.19 -16.05
CA LEU A 10 23.33 32.30 -15.84
C LEU A 10 23.51 33.15 -17.10
N ALA A 11 23.02 34.39 -17.04
CA ALA A 11 23.37 35.38 -18.05
C ALA A 11 24.89 35.62 -18.07
N TRP A 12 25.52 35.55 -19.24
CA TRP A 12 26.98 35.65 -19.37
C TRP A 12 27.58 36.99 -18.88
N GLY A 13 26.78 38.06 -18.83
CA GLY A 13 27.18 39.35 -18.27
C GLY A 13 26.08 39.99 -17.41
N ASP A 14 26.37 41.14 -16.80
CA ASP A 14 25.62 41.66 -15.64
C ASP A 14 24.33 42.43 -15.99
N LYS A 15 24.01 42.57 -17.28
CA LYS A 15 22.86 43.38 -17.74
C LYS A 15 21.54 42.62 -17.73
N ARG A 16 21.59 41.30 -17.88
CA ARG A 16 20.40 40.45 -17.97
C ARG A 16 20.17 39.74 -16.64
N PRO A 17 18.91 39.47 -16.28
CA PRO A 17 18.61 38.67 -15.11
C PRO A 17 19.16 37.25 -15.26
N THR A 18 19.28 36.57 -14.13
CA THR A 18 19.73 35.19 -13.95
C THR A 18 18.67 34.50 -13.13
N GLY A 19 18.15 33.38 -13.63
CA GLY A 19 17.24 32.55 -12.88
C GLY A 19 17.99 31.71 -11.87
N LEU A 20 17.42 31.56 -10.67
CA LEU A 20 17.91 30.69 -9.62
C LEU A 20 16.78 29.75 -9.21
N ALA A 21 17.15 28.50 -8.92
CA ALA A 21 16.23 27.55 -8.28
C ALA A 21 16.98 26.61 -7.33
N VAL A 22 16.27 26.14 -6.32
CA VAL A 22 16.79 25.12 -5.39
C VAL A 22 15.74 24.03 -5.22
N ILE A 23 16.17 22.77 -5.33
CA ILE A 23 15.35 21.60 -5.02
C ILE A 23 16.01 20.72 -3.96
N ASP A 24 15.20 20.01 -3.18
CA ASP A 24 15.67 19.04 -2.19
C ASP A 24 15.96 17.66 -2.80
N ASN A 25 16.30 16.70 -1.93
CA ASN A 25 16.61 15.33 -2.34
C ASN A 25 15.43 14.55 -2.91
N ASP A 26 14.20 14.94 -2.56
CA ASP A 26 12.96 14.38 -3.11
C ASP A 26 12.49 15.13 -4.37
N ALA A 27 13.35 15.98 -4.94
CA ALA A 27 13.07 16.84 -6.09
C ALA A 27 11.89 17.80 -5.86
N ARG A 28 11.69 18.28 -4.62
CA ARG A 28 10.72 19.34 -4.31
C ARG A 28 11.35 20.71 -4.49
N LEU A 29 10.62 21.62 -5.12
CA LEU A 29 11.05 23.00 -5.33
C LEU A 29 10.99 23.79 -4.01
N LEU A 30 12.16 24.19 -3.50
CA LEU A 30 12.30 24.98 -2.28
C LEU A 30 12.32 26.48 -2.57
N GLU A 31 13.04 26.88 -3.61
CA GLU A 31 13.20 28.28 -3.97
C GLU A 31 13.25 28.45 -5.49
N VAL A 32 12.68 29.55 -5.98
CA VAL A 32 12.86 30.03 -7.35
C VAL A 32 12.84 31.56 -7.38
N SER A 33 13.83 32.18 -8.01
CA SER A 33 13.97 33.63 -8.06
C SER A 33 14.70 34.10 -9.31
N ALA A 34 14.66 35.41 -9.56
CA ALA A 34 15.42 36.05 -10.64
C ALA A 34 16.22 37.22 -10.08
N VAL A 35 17.53 37.19 -10.26
CA VAL A 35 18.48 38.18 -9.75
C VAL A 35 19.32 38.77 -10.88
N ARG A 36 20.11 39.81 -10.64
CA ARG A 36 20.95 40.44 -11.68
C ARG A 36 22.43 40.35 -11.38
N THR A 37 22.84 40.62 -10.15
CA THR A 37 24.25 40.78 -9.79
C THR A 37 24.84 39.51 -9.18
N ASP A 38 26.16 39.35 -9.24
CA ASP A 38 26.85 38.23 -8.59
C ASP A 38 26.66 38.25 -7.06
N ASP A 39 26.47 39.43 -6.46
CA ASP A 39 26.20 39.58 -5.02
C ASP A 39 24.81 39.05 -4.66
N GLU A 40 23.80 39.37 -5.46
CA GLU A 40 22.44 38.84 -5.27
C GLU A 40 22.40 37.32 -5.48
N ILE A 41 23.16 36.78 -6.45
CA ILE A 41 23.27 35.32 -6.65
C ILE A 41 23.83 34.65 -5.40
N VAL A 42 24.94 35.17 -4.87
CA VAL A 42 25.59 34.59 -3.68
C VAL A 42 24.69 34.72 -2.45
N ALA A 43 24.03 35.87 -2.28
CA ALA A 43 23.13 36.09 -1.16
C ALA A 43 21.92 35.13 -1.17
N ALA A 44 21.29 34.93 -2.33
CA ALA A 44 20.14 34.03 -2.47
C ALA A 44 20.52 32.55 -2.23
N LEU A 45 21.72 32.14 -2.66
CA LEU A 45 22.15 30.74 -2.60
C LEU A 45 22.93 30.37 -1.33
N ALA A 46 23.29 31.34 -0.49
CA ALA A 46 24.19 31.12 0.65
C ALA A 46 23.72 29.98 1.56
N ALA A 47 22.47 30.03 2.03
CA ALA A 47 21.91 29.05 2.95
C ALA A 47 21.89 27.62 2.36
N TYR A 48 21.70 27.48 1.05
CA TYR A 48 21.64 26.16 0.39
C TYR A 48 23.03 25.64 -0.01
N ALA A 49 24.02 26.51 -0.07
CA ALA A 49 25.38 26.19 -0.45
C ALA A 49 26.33 26.03 0.77
N GLU A 50 25.84 26.14 2.01
CA GLU A 50 26.62 25.94 3.23
C GLU A 50 27.02 24.47 3.45
N ASP A 51 26.06 23.56 3.32
CA ASP A 51 26.22 22.11 3.48
C ASP A 51 26.33 21.38 2.13
N ASP A 52 25.82 20.14 2.02
CA ASP A 52 25.95 19.31 0.83
C ASP A 52 25.13 19.88 -0.31
N CYS A 53 25.82 20.25 -1.39
CA CYS A 53 25.16 20.79 -2.55
C CYS A 53 25.86 20.44 -3.87
N LEU A 54 25.04 20.41 -4.92
CA LEU A 54 25.50 20.37 -6.29
C LEU A 54 24.79 21.46 -7.08
N ALA A 55 25.56 22.43 -7.57
CA ALA A 55 25.05 23.48 -8.45
C ALA A 55 25.24 23.11 -9.93
N ALA A 56 24.18 23.15 -10.71
CA ALA A 56 24.22 23.06 -12.16
C ALA A 56 24.06 24.45 -12.76
N ILE A 57 25.05 24.88 -13.54
CA ILE A 57 25.13 26.24 -14.11
C ILE A 57 24.99 26.15 -15.63
N ASP A 58 23.97 26.79 -16.20
CA ASP A 58 23.81 26.98 -17.66
C ASP A 58 24.70 28.13 -18.14
N ALA A 59 26.01 27.96 -18.02
CA ALA A 59 27.00 28.85 -18.61
C ALA A 59 28.39 28.19 -18.61
N PRO A 60 29.26 28.57 -19.56
CA PRO A 60 30.65 28.13 -19.59
C PRO A 60 31.37 28.40 -18.26
N ILE A 61 31.84 27.35 -17.56
CA ILE A 61 32.67 27.48 -16.36
C ILE A 61 34.12 27.71 -16.77
N VAL A 62 34.66 26.86 -17.65
CA VAL A 62 36.05 26.96 -18.14
C VAL A 62 36.04 27.30 -19.63
N VAL A 63 36.73 28.39 -19.99
CA VAL A 63 36.93 28.86 -21.37
C VAL A 63 38.38 29.29 -21.51
N THR A 64 39.14 28.54 -22.31
CA THR A 64 40.59 28.77 -22.50
C THR A 64 40.97 29.05 -23.96
N ASN A 65 40.11 28.70 -24.90
CA ASN A 65 40.34 28.89 -26.33
C ASN A 65 40.15 30.37 -26.75
N ALA A 66 41.04 30.87 -27.61
CA ALA A 66 41.00 32.24 -28.10
C ALA A 66 39.84 32.51 -29.08
N THR A 67 39.54 31.53 -29.94
CA THR A 67 38.49 31.61 -30.96
C THR A 67 37.77 30.27 -31.12
N GLY A 68 36.69 30.24 -31.88
CA GLY A 68 35.94 29.01 -32.18
C GLY A 68 35.15 28.46 -30.99
N SER A 69 34.82 27.16 -31.06
CA SER A 69 34.11 26.39 -30.04
C SER A 69 35.06 25.54 -29.21
N ARG A 70 34.75 25.35 -27.93
CA ARG A 70 35.46 24.41 -27.04
C ARG A 70 35.31 22.96 -27.50
N PRO A 71 36.23 22.05 -27.16
CA PRO A 71 36.06 20.61 -27.43
C PRO A 71 34.71 20.06 -26.94
N ALA A 72 34.27 20.45 -25.74
CA ALA A 72 32.96 20.06 -25.19
C ALA A 72 31.79 20.45 -26.10
N GLU A 73 31.77 21.70 -26.58
CA GLU A 73 30.72 22.22 -27.47
C GLU A 73 30.71 21.49 -28.82
N GLN A 74 31.88 21.17 -29.36
CA GLN A 74 32.00 20.45 -30.63
C GLN A 74 31.46 19.02 -30.50
N GLN A 75 31.84 18.31 -29.43
CA GLN A 75 31.40 16.94 -29.17
C GLN A 75 29.89 16.89 -28.90
N LEU A 76 29.38 17.71 -28.00
CA LEU A 76 27.94 17.79 -27.71
C LEU A 76 27.14 18.17 -28.97
N SER A 77 27.61 19.16 -29.74
CA SER A 77 26.94 19.54 -30.98
C SER A 77 26.94 18.43 -32.03
N LYS A 78 27.93 17.54 -32.05
CA LYS A 78 27.94 16.37 -32.95
C LYS A 78 26.77 15.44 -32.66
N ASP A 79 26.48 15.20 -31.39
CA ASP A 79 25.45 14.26 -30.97
C ASP A 79 24.04 14.88 -31.01
N PHE A 80 23.95 16.18 -30.72
CA PHE A 80 22.67 16.87 -30.52
C PHE A 80 22.19 17.76 -31.67
N ARG A 81 23.00 18.01 -32.72
CA ARG A 81 22.61 18.85 -33.86
C ARG A 81 21.34 18.38 -34.56
N ARG A 82 21.11 17.06 -34.66
CA ARG A 82 19.89 16.50 -35.30
C ARG A 82 18.58 16.88 -34.59
N PHE A 83 18.66 17.27 -33.31
CA PHE A 83 17.53 17.70 -32.49
C PHE A 83 17.38 19.23 -32.45
N ASP A 84 18.17 19.98 -33.22
CA ASP A 84 18.30 21.44 -33.15
C ASP A 84 18.87 21.94 -31.80
N ALA A 85 19.61 21.09 -31.07
CA ALA A 85 20.18 21.32 -29.73
C ALA A 85 21.70 21.62 -29.72
N ALA A 86 22.26 22.20 -30.79
CA ALA A 86 23.68 22.55 -30.83
C ALA A 86 24.03 23.71 -29.87
N THR A 87 25.28 23.75 -29.41
CA THR A 87 25.80 24.80 -28.52
C THR A 87 26.29 26.02 -29.29
N HIS A 88 26.33 27.16 -28.60
CA HIS A 88 27.01 28.35 -29.10
C HIS A 88 28.51 28.29 -28.76
N PRO A 89 29.40 28.84 -29.61
CA PRO A 89 30.84 28.89 -29.34
C PRO A 89 31.15 29.76 -28.12
N SER A 90 32.01 29.30 -27.22
CA SER A 90 32.55 30.10 -26.12
C SER A 90 34.07 30.23 -26.30
N ASN A 91 34.59 31.47 -26.24
CA ASN A 91 36.01 31.76 -26.42
C ASN A 91 36.37 33.11 -25.81
N THR A 92 37.65 33.29 -25.46
CA THR A 92 38.15 34.51 -24.81
C THR A 92 38.19 35.74 -25.72
N GLY A 93 37.98 35.56 -27.03
CA GLY A 93 37.74 36.67 -27.96
C GLY A 93 36.39 37.38 -27.75
N LYS A 94 35.45 36.77 -27.02
CA LYS A 94 34.18 37.40 -26.62
C LYS A 94 34.36 38.26 -25.36
N PRO A 95 33.79 39.48 -25.30
CA PRO A 95 33.92 40.37 -24.15
C PRO A 95 33.52 39.72 -22.81
N GLU A 96 32.53 38.84 -22.82
CA GLU A 96 31.99 38.14 -21.65
C GLU A 96 32.97 37.15 -21.02
N PHE A 97 33.98 36.69 -21.77
CA PHE A 97 34.95 35.67 -21.34
C PHE A 97 36.39 36.16 -21.33
N ALA A 98 36.65 37.41 -21.75
CA ALA A 98 37.98 37.99 -21.84
C ALA A 98 38.73 38.02 -20.50
N ASN A 99 38.01 38.12 -19.38
CA ASN A 99 38.56 38.19 -18.02
C ASN A 99 38.09 37.00 -17.15
N GLY A 100 37.97 35.83 -17.76
CA GLY A 100 37.38 34.65 -17.13
C GLY A 100 35.85 34.67 -17.20
N THR A 101 35.23 33.56 -16.78
CA THR A 101 33.78 33.37 -16.91
C THR A 101 33.03 33.82 -15.67
N ARG A 102 31.79 34.28 -15.86
CA ARG A 102 30.89 34.59 -14.75
C ARG A 102 30.58 33.36 -13.89
N ALA A 103 30.39 32.19 -14.53
CA ALA A 103 30.12 30.94 -13.83
C ALA A 103 31.27 30.54 -12.88
N ALA A 104 32.52 30.65 -13.33
CA ALA A 104 33.68 30.37 -12.47
C ALA A 104 33.78 31.35 -11.29
N ARG A 105 33.45 32.64 -11.49
CA ARG A 105 33.41 33.61 -10.38
C ARG A 105 32.34 33.25 -9.35
N VAL A 106 31.12 32.95 -9.80
CA VAL A 106 30.00 32.56 -8.91
C VAL A 106 30.34 31.29 -8.13
N ALA A 107 30.82 30.24 -8.81
CA ALA A 107 31.23 29.00 -8.16
C ALA A 107 32.33 29.22 -7.11
N LYS A 108 33.34 30.04 -7.45
CA LYS A 108 34.43 30.40 -6.51
C LYS A 108 33.89 31.15 -5.28
N ARG A 109 32.98 32.10 -5.47
CA ARG A 109 32.40 32.88 -4.36
C ARG A 109 31.53 32.04 -3.43
N LEU A 110 30.87 31.01 -3.97
CA LEU A 110 30.10 30.04 -3.19
C LEU A 110 30.96 28.90 -2.61
N GLY A 111 32.27 28.87 -2.90
CA GLY A 111 33.19 27.84 -2.40
C GLY A 111 32.95 26.45 -3.02
N LEU A 112 32.44 26.39 -4.25
CA LEU A 112 32.07 25.16 -4.93
C LEU A 112 33.23 24.60 -5.76
N ASP A 113 33.47 23.30 -5.64
CA ASP A 113 34.45 22.60 -6.47
C ASP A 113 33.91 22.36 -7.88
N ILE A 114 34.64 22.82 -8.90
CA ILE A 114 34.23 22.77 -10.30
C ILE A 114 34.75 21.55 -11.06
N ASP A 115 35.50 20.65 -10.42
CA ASP A 115 35.93 19.41 -11.08
C ASP A 115 34.72 18.48 -11.28
N PRO A 116 34.36 18.12 -12.53
CA PRO A 116 33.21 17.27 -12.82
C PRO A 116 33.35 15.85 -12.25
N ARG A 117 34.56 15.44 -11.88
CA ARG A 117 34.87 14.13 -11.28
C ARG A 117 35.01 14.21 -9.76
N SER A 118 34.86 15.40 -9.18
CA SER A 118 35.04 15.61 -7.75
C SER A 118 34.08 14.78 -6.91
N GLY A 119 34.61 14.12 -5.88
CA GLY A 119 33.84 13.47 -4.81
C GLY A 119 33.43 14.42 -3.68
N ARG A 120 33.78 15.70 -3.74
CA ARG A 120 33.47 16.66 -2.67
C ARG A 120 31.98 16.85 -2.46
N ARG A 121 31.64 17.26 -1.23
CA ARG A 121 30.27 17.50 -0.78
C ARG A 121 29.62 18.74 -1.43
N ARG A 122 30.44 19.75 -1.77
CA ARG A 122 30.03 21.05 -2.32
C ARG A 122 30.65 21.25 -3.69
N ARG A 123 29.84 21.23 -4.74
CA ARG A 123 30.32 21.20 -6.13
C ARG A 123 29.49 22.05 -7.06
N ALA A 124 30.08 22.45 -8.18
CA ALA A 124 29.41 23.07 -9.31
C ALA A 124 29.78 22.37 -10.62
N ILE A 125 28.81 22.22 -11.52
CA ILE A 125 28.98 21.62 -12.84
C ILE A 125 28.38 22.51 -13.92
N GLU A 126 29.01 22.51 -15.09
CA GLU A 126 28.47 23.12 -16.30
C GLU A 126 27.43 22.18 -16.94
N VAL A 127 26.23 22.69 -17.19
CA VAL A 127 25.15 21.97 -17.86
C VAL A 127 24.64 22.74 -19.07
N TYR A 128 23.88 22.09 -19.94
CA TYR A 128 23.19 22.75 -21.04
C TYR A 128 21.74 22.21 -21.17
N PRO A 129 20.71 23.00 -20.81
CA PRO A 129 19.32 22.54 -20.71
C PRO A 129 18.73 21.96 -22.00
N HIS A 130 19.04 22.55 -23.16
CA HIS A 130 18.44 22.13 -24.44
C HIS A 130 18.69 20.65 -24.77
N PRO A 131 19.94 20.13 -24.86
CA PRO A 131 20.20 18.69 -24.97
C PRO A 131 19.55 17.85 -23.88
N ALA A 132 19.54 18.34 -22.65
CA ALA A 132 19.01 17.57 -21.55
C ALA A 132 17.50 17.30 -21.68
N THR A 133 16.72 18.28 -22.14
CA THR A 133 15.28 18.10 -22.40
C THR A 133 14.99 17.03 -23.46
N ILE A 134 15.87 16.87 -24.47
CA ILE A 134 15.75 15.81 -25.48
C ILE A 134 15.78 14.44 -24.83
N VAL A 135 16.72 14.23 -23.91
CA VAL A 135 16.92 12.93 -23.28
C VAL A 135 15.92 12.69 -22.15
N LEU A 136 15.77 13.65 -21.24
CA LEU A 136 14.89 13.53 -20.06
C LEU A 136 13.42 13.29 -20.44
N PHE A 137 12.96 13.96 -21.50
CA PHE A 137 11.55 13.97 -21.89
C PHE A 137 11.29 13.30 -23.24
N GLY A 138 12.30 12.66 -23.84
CA GLY A 138 12.17 11.95 -25.12
C GLY A 138 11.75 12.86 -26.28
N LEU A 139 12.15 14.13 -26.28
CA LEU A 139 11.68 15.09 -27.27
C LEU A 139 12.32 14.84 -28.64
N PRO A 140 11.55 14.91 -29.73
CA PRO A 140 12.11 14.72 -31.08
C PRO A 140 12.99 15.91 -31.52
N LYS A 141 12.78 17.10 -30.95
CA LYS A 141 13.51 18.35 -31.19
C LYS A 141 13.40 19.30 -29.99
N VAL A 142 14.26 20.31 -29.94
CA VAL A 142 14.23 21.35 -28.90
C VAL A 142 12.92 22.15 -28.94
N LEU A 143 12.34 22.37 -27.75
CA LEU A 143 11.23 23.29 -27.58
C LEU A 143 11.67 24.74 -27.87
N ARG A 144 10.89 25.47 -28.66
CA ARG A 144 11.27 26.79 -29.20
C ARG A 144 10.87 27.96 -28.31
N TYR A 145 10.96 27.79 -26.99
CA TYR A 145 10.50 28.76 -25.98
C TYR A 145 11.42 29.99 -25.79
N LYS A 146 12.73 29.88 -26.09
CA LYS A 146 13.65 31.03 -25.99
C LYS A 146 13.42 32.07 -27.10
N ALA A 147 13.40 33.36 -26.75
CA ALA A 147 13.14 34.43 -27.71
C ALA A 147 14.25 34.58 -28.79
N LYS A 148 13.93 34.31 -30.06
CA LYS A 148 14.83 34.45 -31.23
C LYS A 148 14.08 35.11 -32.42
N PRO A 149 14.80 35.72 -33.39
CA PRO A 149 14.18 36.25 -34.60
C PRO A 149 13.31 35.19 -35.30
N GLY A 150 12.12 35.58 -35.75
CA GLY A 150 11.16 34.69 -36.41
C GLY A 150 10.26 33.85 -35.49
N ARG A 151 10.34 34.00 -34.16
CA ARG A 151 9.41 33.38 -33.19
C ARG A 151 8.41 34.41 -32.69
N ASP A 152 7.12 34.18 -32.86
CA ASP A 152 6.05 35.05 -32.34
C ASP A 152 5.74 34.78 -30.86
N LEU A 153 4.82 35.56 -30.27
CA LEU A 153 4.48 35.44 -28.84
C LEU A 153 3.79 34.11 -28.54
N ASP A 154 2.89 33.67 -29.40
CA ASP A 154 2.06 32.49 -29.18
C ASP A 154 2.90 31.21 -29.18
N LEU A 155 3.84 31.10 -30.11
CA LEU A 155 4.81 30.00 -30.14
C LEU A 155 5.66 29.97 -28.87
N LEU A 156 6.22 31.12 -28.45
CA LEU A 156 7.07 31.17 -27.25
C LEU A 156 6.27 30.75 -26.00
N ARG A 157 5.02 31.22 -25.90
CA ARG A 157 4.11 30.89 -24.79
C ARG A 157 3.75 29.40 -24.78
N SER A 158 3.34 28.83 -25.91
CA SER A 158 2.94 27.42 -25.97
C SER A 158 4.10 26.46 -25.68
N GLU A 159 5.28 26.76 -26.21
CA GLU A 159 6.51 25.98 -25.99
C GLU A 159 6.99 26.09 -24.53
N LEU A 160 6.90 27.28 -23.92
CA LEU A 160 7.25 27.47 -22.50
C LEU A 160 6.28 26.71 -21.59
N LEU A 161 4.97 26.78 -21.84
CA LEU A 161 3.97 25.99 -21.08
C LEU A 161 4.18 24.48 -21.24
N SER A 162 4.62 24.03 -22.41
CA SER A 162 4.98 22.63 -22.66
C SER A 162 6.18 22.23 -21.81
N LEU A 163 7.23 23.05 -21.79
CA LEU A 163 8.39 22.82 -20.92
C LEU A 163 7.99 22.79 -19.44
N MET A 164 7.17 23.74 -18.99
CA MET A 164 6.72 23.78 -17.59
C MET A 164 5.92 22.54 -17.20
N THR A 165 5.13 21.99 -18.12
CA THR A 165 4.36 20.75 -17.90
C THR A 165 5.29 19.55 -17.76
N LEU A 166 6.34 19.47 -18.58
CA LEU A 166 7.35 18.41 -18.50
C LEU A 166 8.16 18.50 -17.20
N VAL A 167 8.59 19.71 -16.81
CA VAL A 167 9.32 19.95 -15.56
C VAL A 167 8.47 19.60 -14.34
N ALA A 168 7.18 19.95 -14.32
CA ALA A 168 6.25 19.54 -13.25
C ALA A 168 5.98 18.02 -13.21
N GLY A 169 6.42 17.27 -14.23
CA GLY A 169 6.41 15.81 -14.23
C GLY A 169 7.58 15.18 -13.47
N VAL A 170 8.66 15.95 -13.23
CA VAL A 170 9.91 15.47 -12.60
C VAL A 170 10.27 16.21 -11.31
N VAL A 171 9.79 17.44 -11.14
CA VAL A 171 9.97 18.26 -9.93
C VAL A 171 8.61 18.40 -9.26
N SER A 172 8.55 18.19 -7.95
CA SER A 172 7.35 18.49 -7.16
C SER A 172 7.27 19.99 -6.95
N THR A 173 6.26 20.61 -7.54
CA THR A 173 6.10 22.06 -7.60
C THR A 173 4.85 22.52 -6.86
N GLU A 174 4.97 23.53 -6.01
CA GLU A 174 3.85 24.11 -5.23
C GLU A 174 3.37 25.47 -5.80
N GLU A 175 2.86 26.34 -4.93
CA GLU A 175 2.20 27.61 -5.26
C GLU A 175 3.05 28.54 -6.13
N THR A 176 4.36 28.62 -5.88
CA THR A 176 5.27 29.50 -6.65
C THR A 176 5.31 29.14 -8.13
N TRP A 177 5.31 27.84 -8.45
CA TRP A 177 5.30 27.37 -9.83
C TRP A 177 3.96 27.63 -10.52
N ALA A 178 2.85 27.47 -9.79
CA ALA A 178 1.53 27.84 -10.29
C ALA A 178 1.46 29.34 -10.62
N GLY A 179 2.08 30.19 -9.79
CA GLY A 179 2.23 31.62 -10.04
C GLY A 179 3.02 31.93 -11.33
N LEU A 180 4.17 31.29 -11.53
CA LEU A 180 4.95 31.43 -12.78
C LEU A 180 4.14 30.97 -14.00
N ARG A 181 3.44 29.85 -13.88
CA ARG A 181 2.62 29.32 -14.98
C ARG A 181 1.51 30.30 -15.36
N HIS A 182 0.84 30.86 -14.36
CA HIS A 182 -0.20 31.87 -14.57
C HIS A 182 0.33 33.12 -15.29
N GLN A 183 1.56 33.57 -14.97
CA GLN A 183 2.20 34.68 -15.67
C GLN A 183 2.44 34.36 -17.16
N VAL A 184 2.86 33.13 -17.47
CA VAL A 184 3.07 32.69 -18.86
C VAL A 184 1.76 32.60 -19.63
N GLU A 185 0.71 32.04 -19.03
CA GLU A 185 -0.62 31.92 -19.66
C GLU A 185 -1.18 33.30 -20.05
N ASN A 186 -1.01 34.29 -19.17
CA ASN A 186 -1.52 35.65 -19.34
C ASN A 186 -0.54 36.63 -19.98
N ALA A 187 0.65 36.18 -20.40
CA ALA A 187 1.64 37.04 -21.03
C ALA A 187 1.11 37.64 -22.33
N THR A 188 1.22 38.97 -22.45
CA THR A 188 0.86 39.76 -23.64
C THR A 188 2.09 40.27 -24.39
N ARG A 189 3.29 40.16 -23.80
CA ARG A 189 4.55 40.63 -24.37
C ARG A 189 5.66 39.60 -24.24
N LYS A 190 6.57 39.55 -25.21
CA LYS A 190 7.74 38.63 -25.20
C LYS A 190 8.70 38.90 -24.04
N SER A 191 8.72 40.12 -23.50
CA SER A 191 9.53 40.47 -22.33
C SER A 191 9.02 39.83 -21.05
N GLU A 192 7.71 39.61 -20.92
CA GLU A 192 7.09 38.94 -19.77
C GLU A 192 7.47 37.45 -19.77
N LEU A 193 7.39 36.80 -20.94
CA LEU A 193 7.84 35.42 -21.11
C LEU A 193 9.31 35.25 -20.77
N ARG A 194 10.18 36.17 -21.20
CA ARG A 194 11.62 36.12 -20.92
C ARG A 194 11.93 36.16 -19.42
N HIS A 195 11.12 36.87 -18.63
CA HIS A 195 11.34 36.94 -17.19
C HIS A 195 11.12 35.57 -16.52
N VAL A 196 10.08 34.85 -16.95
CA VAL A 196 9.75 33.51 -16.44
C VAL A 196 10.66 32.43 -17.05
N GLU A 197 11.08 32.59 -18.30
CA GLU A 197 12.00 31.69 -19.01
C GLU A 197 13.24 31.37 -18.16
N ASP A 198 13.94 32.40 -17.69
CA ASP A 198 15.19 32.22 -16.94
C ASP A 198 14.94 31.43 -15.64
N GLN A 199 13.81 31.67 -14.96
CA GLN A 199 13.42 30.94 -13.75
C GLN A 199 13.07 29.47 -14.03
N VAL A 200 12.35 29.20 -15.13
CA VAL A 200 12.00 27.84 -15.55
C VAL A 200 13.25 27.04 -15.93
N ASP A 201 14.18 27.65 -16.66
CA ASP A 201 15.46 27.02 -17.00
C ASP A 201 16.33 26.78 -15.77
N ALA A 202 16.28 27.66 -14.76
CA ALA A 202 16.94 27.43 -13.48
C ALA A 202 16.36 26.21 -12.75
N VAL A 203 15.03 26.02 -12.73
CA VAL A 203 14.41 24.82 -12.15
C VAL A 203 14.84 23.55 -12.90
N LEU A 204 14.91 23.61 -14.23
CA LEU A 204 15.44 22.50 -15.03
C LEU A 204 16.91 22.23 -14.70
N CYS A 205 17.76 23.26 -14.55
CA CYS A 205 19.15 23.10 -14.11
C CYS A 205 19.25 22.45 -12.73
N ALA A 206 18.42 22.86 -11.77
CA ALA A 206 18.38 22.26 -10.43
C ALA A 206 18.04 20.75 -10.52
N TYR A 207 17.08 20.40 -11.37
CA TYR A 207 16.76 19.00 -11.65
C TYR A 207 17.92 18.26 -12.35
N LEU A 208 18.70 18.92 -13.21
CA LEU A 208 19.90 18.31 -13.78
C LEU A 208 20.97 18.01 -12.74
N ALA A 209 21.17 18.91 -11.76
CA ALA A 209 22.04 18.60 -10.63
C ALA A 209 21.55 17.36 -9.86
N HIS A 210 20.24 17.28 -9.56
CA HIS A 210 19.63 16.11 -8.91
C HIS A 210 19.81 14.83 -9.73
N PHE A 211 19.54 14.88 -11.03
CA PHE A 211 19.73 13.75 -11.95
C PHE A 211 21.19 13.31 -12.00
N VAL A 212 22.13 14.24 -12.16
CA VAL A 212 23.56 13.93 -12.20
C VAL A 212 24.02 13.30 -10.89
N HIS A 213 23.50 13.74 -9.76
CA HIS A 213 23.85 13.15 -8.46
C HIS A 213 23.36 11.71 -8.33
N HIS A 214 22.10 11.45 -8.66
CA HIS A 214 21.46 10.15 -8.42
C HIS A 214 21.70 9.13 -9.54
N ARG A 215 21.97 9.59 -10.76
CA ARG A 215 22.06 8.78 -11.99
C ARG A 215 23.34 9.08 -12.76
N ARG A 216 24.49 9.16 -12.07
CA ARG A 216 25.79 9.42 -12.69
C ARG A 216 26.11 8.47 -13.85
N ASP A 217 25.69 7.21 -13.73
CA ASP A 217 25.81 6.16 -14.76
C ASP A 217 25.06 6.49 -16.06
N LEU A 218 24.03 7.34 -15.98
CA LEU A 218 23.24 7.80 -17.14
C LEU A 218 23.61 9.23 -17.59
N THR A 219 24.80 9.71 -17.26
CA THR A 219 25.29 11.03 -17.68
C THR A 219 26.52 10.95 -18.56
N THR A 220 26.63 11.89 -19.49
CA THR A 220 27.81 12.07 -20.34
C THR A 220 28.44 13.42 -20.01
N CYS A 221 29.75 13.42 -19.76
CA CYS A 221 30.57 14.62 -19.64
C CYS A 221 31.33 14.82 -20.96
N TYR A 222 30.96 15.83 -21.73
CA TYR A 222 31.68 16.23 -22.94
C TYR A 222 32.83 17.15 -22.59
N GLY A 223 34.03 16.92 -23.13
CA GLY A 223 35.24 17.69 -22.78
C GLY A 223 35.87 17.29 -21.43
N ASP A 224 36.59 18.23 -20.82
CA ASP A 224 37.35 18.01 -19.59
C ASP A 224 37.55 19.31 -18.79
N LEU A 225 38.12 19.20 -17.59
CA LEU A 225 38.35 20.36 -16.72
C LEU A 225 39.35 21.37 -17.30
N GLU A 226 40.29 20.92 -18.14
CA GLU A 226 41.36 21.76 -18.69
C GLU A 226 40.86 22.67 -19.82
N THR A 227 40.00 22.13 -20.69
CA THR A 227 39.49 22.82 -21.89
C THR A 227 38.03 23.26 -21.78
N GLY A 228 37.38 22.90 -20.67
CA GLY A 228 35.96 23.10 -20.42
C GLY A 228 35.14 21.86 -20.76
N TYR A 229 34.04 21.69 -20.02
CA TYR A 229 33.19 20.52 -20.10
C TYR A 229 31.71 20.89 -20.05
N ILE A 230 30.83 20.00 -20.51
CA ILE A 230 29.38 20.11 -20.36
C ILE A 230 28.84 18.74 -19.94
N ILE A 231 28.07 18.70 -18.86
CA ILE A 231 27.38 17.49 -18.41
C ILE A 231 25.92 17.53 -18.85
N THR A 232 25.44 16.43 -19.41
CA THR A 232 24.04 16.24 -19.78
C THR A 232 23.68 14.75 -19.64
N PRO A 233 22.40 14.38 -19.47
CA PRO A 233 21.98 12.99 -19.58
C PRO A 233 22.43 12.35 -20.90
N THR A 234 22.79 11.08 -20.84
CA THR A 234 23.38 10.33 -21.95
C THR A 234 22.35 10.09 -23.05
N LEU A 235 22.67 10.48 -24.28
CA LEU A 235 21.79 10.31 -25.43
C LEU A 235 21.51 8.82 -25.68
N GLY A 236 20.23 8.45 -25.74
CA GLY A 236 19.80 7.06 -25.93
C GLY A 236 19.76 6.23 -24.65
N ALA A 237 20.03 6.82 -23.48
CA ALA A 237 19.79 6.15 -22.21
C ALA A 237 18.28 5.92 -22.01
N GLU A 238 17.91 4.70 -21.60
CA GLU A 238 16.57 4.42 -21.10
C GLU A 238 16.41 5.06 -19.72
N ILE A 239 15.73 6.20 -19.67
CA ILE A 239 15.43 6.90 -18.43
C ILE A 239 14.10 6.35 -17.90
N PRO A 240 14.07 5.66 -16.74
CA PRO A 240 12.83 5.24 -16.12
C PRO A 240 11.94 6.47 -15.85
N PRO A 241 10.60 6.34 -15.98
CA PRO A 241 9.70 7.45 -15.75
C PRO A 241 9.87 8.03 -14.35
N ALA A 242 9.71 9.35 -14.24
CA ALA A 242 9.75 10.05 -12.97
C ALA A 242 8.75 9.46 -11.98
N ARG A 243 9.10 9.45 -10.69
CA ARG A 243 8.23 8.86 -9.67
C ARG A 243 6.83 9.50 -9.64
N ALA A 244 6.77 10.82 -9.78
CA ALA A 244 5.52 11.56 -9.84
C ALA A 244 4.61 11.09 -11.00
N GLU A 245 5.21 10.76 -12.15
CA GLU A 245 4.46 10.22 -13.30
C GLU A 245 3.96 8.80 -13.03
N VAL A 246 4.77 7.93 -12.41
CA VAL A 246 4.33 6.58 -12.02
C VAL A 246 3.13 6.66 -11.08
N VAL A 247 3.20 7.51 -10.06
CA VAL A 247 2.10 7.71 -9.10
C VAL A 247 0.87 8.28 -9.80
N ARG A 248 1.03 9.32 -10.63
CA ARG A 248 -0.08 9.94 -11.36
C ARG A 248 -0.81 8.93 -12.26
N ARG A 249 -0.07 8.12 -13.03
CA ARG A 249 -0.65 7.07 -13.88
C ARG A 249 -1.42 6.03 -13.06
N ALA A 250 -0.83 5.56 -11.96
CA ALA A 250 -1.49 4.61 -11.07
C ALA A 250 -2.79 5.18 -10.49
N VAL A 251 -2.78 6.43 -10.03
CA VAL A 251 -3.97 7.11 -9.48
C VAL A 251 -5.08 7.26 -10.54
N GLN A 252 -4.72 7.65 -11.77
CA GLN A 252 -5.68 7.76 -12.86
C GLN A 252 -6.29 6.41 -13.24
N ALA A 253 -5.46 5.37 -13.34
CA ALA A 253 -5.91 4.01 -13.64
C ALA A 253 -6.82 3.47 -12.53
N TYR A 254 -6.48 3.73 -11.26
CA TYR A 254 -7.30 3.37 -10.11
C TYR A 254 -8.63 4.10 -10.10
N ALA A 255 -8.63 5.42 -10.34
CA ALA A 255 -9.85 6.22 -10.41
C ALA A 255 -10.81 5.74 -11.51
N ALA A 256 -10.28 5.33 -12.67
CA ALA A 256 -11.08 4.80 -13.77
C ALA A 256 -11.77 3.46 -13.44
N GLN A 257 -11.19 2.65 -12.55
CA GLN A 257 -11.70 1.33 -12.16
C GLN A 257 -12.49 1.36 -10.83
N HIS A 258 -12.53 2.50 -10.14
CA HIS A 258 -13.05 2.60 -8.78
C HIS A 258 -14.53 2.18 -8.64
N SER A 259 -15.37 2.44 -9.64
CA SER A 259 -16.78 2.02 -9.62
C SER A 259 -16.94 0.50 -9.66
N GLU A 260 -16.12 -0.18 -10.47
CA GLU A 260 -16.12 -1.65 -10.57
C GLU A 260 -15.55 -2.27 -9.29
N LEU A 261 -14.46 -1.70 -8.75
CA LEU A 261 -13.91 -2.11 -7.44
C LEU A 261 -14.90 -1.88 -6.29
N THR A 262 -15.81 -0.92 -6.40
CA THR A 262 -16.87 -0.73 -5.39
C THR A 262 -17.86 -1.89 -5.41
N ARG A 263 -18.23 -2.39 -6.60
CA ARG A 263 -19.06 -3.60 -6.73
C ARG A 263 -18.33 -4.84 -6.24
N ALA A 264 -17.05 -5.00 -6.60
CA ALA A 264 -16.21 -6.08 -6.08
C ALA A 264 -16.16 -6.09 -4.54
N GLY A 265 -16.09 -4.91 -3.92
CA GLY A 265 -16.16 -4.77 -2.46
C GLY A 265 -17.50 -5.22 -1.86
N GLN A 266 -18.62 -4.98 -2.55
CA GLN A 266 -19.94 -5.45 -2.13
C GLN A 266 -20.05 -6.97 -2.27
N GLU A 267 -19.54 -7.55 -3.35
CA GLU A 267 -19.48 -8.99 -3.56
C GLU A 267 -18.61 -9.67 -2.49
N ALA A 268 -17.48 -9.07 -2.10
CA ALA A 268 -16.63 -9.58 -1.02
C ALA A 268 -17.35 -9.58 0.34
N VAL A 269 -18.15 -8.55 0.63
CA VAL A 269 -19.00 -8.52 1.84
C VAL A 269 -20.03 -9.63 1.80
N ALA A 270 -20.75 -9.78 0.68
CA ALA A 270 -21.77 -10.81 0.53
C ALA A 270 -21.19 -12.22 0.66
N LEU A 271 -20.00 -12.47 0.09
CA LEU A 271 -19.27 -13.72 0.23
C LEU A 271 -18.93 -14.01 1.70
N VAL A 272 -18.25 -13.07 2.38
CA VAL A 272 -17.84 -13.27 3.77
C VAL A 272 -19.06 -13.47 4.67
N GLN A 273 -20.09 -12.64 4.51
CA GLN A 273 -21.32 -12.75 5.29
C GLN A 273 -22.01 -14.11 5.07
N GLY A 274 -22.17 -14.54 3.82
CA GLY A 274 -22.77 -15.83 3.48
C GLY A 274 -22.03 -17.03 4.08
N LEU A 275 -20.70 -17.01 4.06
CA LEU A 275 -19.87 -18.06 4.67
C LEU A 275 -20.04 -18.13 6.19
N LEU A 276 -20.10 -16.97 6.85
CA LEU A 276 -20.29 -16.90 8.30
C LEU A 276 -21.69 -17.33 8.71
N ASP A 277 -22.72 -16.92 7.96
CA ASP A 277 -24.10 -17.33 8.18
C ASP A 277 -24.28 -18.85 7.97
N GLU A 278 -23.63 -19.41 6.93
CA GLU A 278 -23.64 -20.86 6.67
C GLU A 278 -22.97 -21.66 7.79
N ALA A 279 -21.84 -21.17 8.30
CA ALA A 279 -21.12 -21.74 9.43
C ALA A 279 -21.83 -21.50 10.78
N GLY A 280 -22.87 -20.66 10.83
CA GLY A 280 -23.59 -20.34 12.05
C GLY A 280 -22.79 -19.50 13.05
N ILE A 281 -21.82 -18.72 12.56
CA ILE A 281 -20.97 -17.86 13.38
C ILE A 281 -21.75 -16.62 13.81
N ASN A 282 -21.71 -16.31 15.10
CA ASN A 282 -22.32 -15.11 15.63
C ASN A 282 -21.36 -13.91 15.56
N TYR A 283 -21.63 -12.97 14.65
CA TYR A 283 -20.93 -11.69 14.57
C TYR A 283 -21.82 -10.52 15.07
N LEU A 284 -21.33 -9.30 15.20
CA LEU A 284 -22.12 -8.07 15.36
C LEU A 284 -22.42 -7.44 14.00
N SER A 285 -21.42 -7.34 13.12
CA SER A 285 -21.58 -6.77 11.78
C SER A 285 -20.51 -7.26 10.80
N VAL A 286 -20.87 -7.32 9.51
CA VAL A 286 -19.92 -7.41 8.39
C VAL A 286 -20.11 -6.17 7.53
N THR A 287 -19.04 -5.41 7.32
CA THR A 287 -19.08 -4.17 6.53
C THR A 287 -17.92 -4.13 5.55
N GLY A 288 -18.11 -3.50 4.40
CA GLY A 288 -17.09 -3.36 3.36
C GLY A 288 -16.74 -1.93 3.08
N ARG A 289 -15.49 -1.69 2.67
CA ARG A 289 -15.04 -0.43 2.12
C ARG A 289 -14.06 -0.66 0.97
N THR A 290 -14.28 0.07 -0.11
CA THR A 290 -13.28 0.22 -1.18
C THR A 290 -12.43 1.45 -0.89
N LYS A 291 -11.11 1.35 -1.07
CA LYS A 291 -10.18 2.43 -0.76
C LYS A 291 -10.48 3.65 -1.63
N SER A 292 -10.59 4.84 -1.03
CA SER A 292 -10.86 6.06 -1.79
C SER A 292 -9.68 6.42 -2.71
N VAL A 293 -9.95 7.12 -3.83
CA VAL A 293 -8.91 7.61 -4.74
C VAL A 293 -7.87 8.50 -4.02
N PRO A 294 -8.26 9.47 -3.15
CA PRO A 294 -7.29 10.24 -2.39
C PRO A 294 -6.40 9.39 -1.48
N SER A 295 -6.98 8.43 -0.74
CA SER A 295 -6.20 7.54 0.14
C SER A 295 -5.29 6.60 -0.64
N PHE A 296 -5.68 6.18 -1.85
CA PHE A 296 -4.80 5.44 -2.75
C PHE A 296 -3.64 6.31 -3.22
N ALA A 297 -3.90 7.56 -3.64
CA ALA A 297 -2.87 8.49 -4.09
C ALA A 297 -1.83 8.79 -3.01
N GLU A 298 -2.28 9.03 -1.78
CA GLU A 298 -1.39 9.22 -0.63
C GLU A 298 -0.51 7.98 -0.42
N LYS A 299 -1.09 6.78 -0.44
CA LYS A 299 -0.36 5.52 -0.26
C LYS A 299 0.62 5.26 -1.40
N ALA A 300 0.22 5.53 -2.64
CA ALA A 300 1.06 5.41 -3.83
C ALA A 300 2.26 6.38 -3.77
N ALA A 301 2.10 7.56 -3.18
CA ALA A 301 3.19 8.53 -3.04
C ALA A 301 4.17 8.23 -1.90
N ARG A 302 3.88 7.26 -1.01
CA ARG A 302 4.70 7.00 0.18
C ARG A 302 6.13 6.58 -0.17
N THR A 303 7.07 7.12 0.58
CA THR A 303 8.49 6.77 0.55
C THR A 303 8.95 6.28 1.93
N LYS A 304 9.97 5.42 1.95
CA LYS A 304 10.68 4.97 3.14
C LYS A 304 12.18 5.16 2.89
N LEU A 305 12.85 5.95 3.73
CA LEU A 305 14.27 6.29 3.58
C LEU A 305 14.62 6.84 2.18
N GLY A 306 13.77 7.71 1.62
CA GLY A 306 13.94 8.29 0.28
C GLY A 306 13.63 7.33 -0.88
N THR A 307 13.28 6.06 -0.60
CA THR A 307 12.89 5.09 -1.64
C THR A 307 11.37 4.94 -1.70
N PRO A 308 10.76 4.85 -2.90
CA PRO A 308 9.34 4.58 -3.01
C PRO A 308 8.96 3.27 -2.32
N LEU A 309 7.93 3.29 -1.48
CA LEU A 309 7.44 2.09 -0.82
C LEU A 309 6.82 1.10 -1.81
N TYR A 310 6.26 1.62 -2.90
CA TYR A 310 5.63 0.83 -3.96
C TYR A 310 6.18 1.25 -5.33
N SER A 311 7.11 0.50 -5.91
CA SER A 311 7.61 0.77 -7.27
C SER A 311 6.48 0.78 -8.33
N ASP A 312 5.50 -0.11 -8.17
CA ASP A 312 4.27 -0.18 -8.97
C ASP A 312 3.05 -0.14 -8.03
N PRO A 313 2.52 1.07 -7.73
CA PRO A 313 1.42 1.20 -6.77
C PRO A 313 0.14 0.47 -7.17
N LEU A 314 -0.11 0.27 -8.47
CA LEU A 314 -1.38 -0.31 -8.93
C LEU A 314 -1.47 -1.80 -8.61
N THR A 315 -0.34 -2.51 -8.62
CA THR A 315 -0.27 -3.95 -8.34
C THR A 315 0.17 -4.27 -6.92
N GLN A 316 1.00 -3.42 -6.30
CA GLN A 316 1.59 -3.70 -4.98
C GLN A 316 0.73 -3.23 -3.81
N ILE A 317 -0.22 -2.31 -4.03
CA ILE A 317 -1.18 -1.91 -2.99
C ILE A 317 -2.33 -2.92 -3.00
N THR A 318 -2.33 -3.82 -2.01
CA THR A 318 -3.25 -4.96 -1.96
C THR A 318 -4.53 -4.70 -1.15
N ASP A 319 -4.55 -3.68 -0.29
CA ASP A 319 -5.70 -3.30 0.55
C ASP A 319 -6.69 -2.39 -0.20
N LEU A 320 -7.02 -2.73 -1.45
CA LEU A 320 -7.98 -1.99 -2.26
C LEU A 320 -9.42 -2.26 -1.79
N LEU A 321 -9.71 -3.53 -1.48
CA LEU A 321 -10.98 -4.00 -0.95
C LEU A 321 -10.77 -4.41 0.51
N GLY A 322 -11.50 -3.77 1.42
CA GLY A 322 -11.47 -4.10 2.85
C GLY A 322 -12.83 -4.58 3.32
N VAL A 323 -12.88 -5.74 3.96
CA VAL A 323 -14.06 -6.24 4.68
C VAL A 323 -13.73 -6.22 6.17
N ARG A 324 -14.69 -5.86 7.01
CA ARG A 324 -14.54 -5.80 8.45
C ARG A 324 -15.63 -6.65 9.09
N VAL A 325 -15.20 -7.67 9.83
CA VAL A 325 -16.06 -8.55 10.61
C VAL A 325 -15.87 -8.19 12.07
N ILE A 326 -16.93 -7.69 12.71
CA ILE A 326 -16.93 -7.41 14.15
C ILE A 326 -17.63 -8.55 14.85
N THR A 327 -16.97 -9.19 15.82
CA THR A 327 -17.52 -10.25 16.67
C THR A 327 -17.71 -9.75 18.10
N TYR A 328 -18.36 -10.54 18.95
CA TYR A 328 -18.60 -10.14 20.35
C TYR A 328 -17.41 -10.44 21.26
N VAL A 329 -16.77 -11.58 21.07
CA VAL A 329 -15.64 -12.01 21.90
C VAL A 329 -14.53 -12.61 21.03
N ARG A 330 -13.39 -12.89 21.68
CA ARG A 330 -12.18 -13.33 21.00
C ARG A 330 -12.30 -14.69 20.33
N ASP A 331 -12.93 -15.69 20.95
CA ASP A 331 -13.05 -17.03 20.34
C ASP A 331 -13.75 -17.00 18.97
N ASP A 332 -14.68 -16.06 18.77
CA ASP A 332 -15.38 -15.90 17.49
C ASP A 332 -14.44 -15.32 16.41
N VAL A 333 -13.42 -14.54 16.80
CA VAL A 333 -12.40 -14.04 15.86
C VAL A 333 -11.65 -15.21 15.24
N ASP A 334 -11.26 -16.19 16.06
CA ASP A 334 -10.57 -17.39 15.61
C ASP A 334 -11.50 -18.29 14.80
N ALA A 335 -12.76 -18.44 15.21
CA ALA A 335 -13.74 -19.20 14.45
C ALA A 335 -14.02 -18.60 13.06
N VAL A 336 -14.10 -17.27 12.93
CA VAL A 336 -14.19 -16.60 11.63
C VAL A 336 -12.97 -16.90 10.77
N ALA A 337 -11.77 -16.81 11.33
CA ALA A 337 -10.53 -17.04 10.59
C ALA A 337 -10.44 -18.49 10.07
N ASP A 338 -10.81 -19.47 10.90
CA ASP A 338 -10.86 -20.88 10.51
C ASP A 338 -11.87 -21.13 9.37
N VAL A 339 -13.08 -20.57 9.47
CA VAL A 339 -14.11 -20.70 8.42
C VAL A 339 -13.61 -20.14 7.10
N LEU A 340 -12.98 -18.95 7.12
CA LEU A 340 -12.42 -18.36 5.90
C LEU A 340 -11.26 -19.19 5.35
N ALA A 341 -10.37 -19.70 6.20
CA ALA A 341 -9.26 -20.54 5.78
C ALA A 341 -9.68 -21.85 5.11
N GLU A 342 -10.85 -22.39 5.48
CA GLU A 342 -11.40 -23.62 4.91
C GLU A 342 -12.20 -23.39 3.61
N GLN A 343 -12.83 -22.22 3.46
CA GLN A 343 -13.83 -21.98 2.43
C GLN A 343 -13.36 -21.10 1.26
N VAL A 344 -12.29 -20.33 1.44
CA VAL A 344 -11.72 -19.44 0.41
C VAL A 344 -10.21 -19.57 0.34
N ILE A 345 -9.59 -19.01 -0.71
CA ILE A 345 -8.13 -18.98 -0.80
C ILE A 345 -7.62 -17.89 0.14
N VAL A 346 -6.81 -18.25 1.14
CA VAL A 346 -6.12 -17.29 2.01
C VAL A 346 -4.69 -17.11 1.54
N HIS A 347 -4.35 -15.91 1.08
CA HIS A 347 -3.02 -15.54 0.60
C HIS A 347 -2.08 -15.10 1.73
N ASP A 348 -2.62 -14.53 2.80
CA ASP A 348 -1.88 -14.05 3.98
C ASP A 348 -2.82 -14.04 5.20
N ASP A 349 -2.30 -14.36 6.39
CA ASP A 349 -3.02 -14.31 7.67
C ASP A 349 -2.09 -13.75 8.74
N ARG A 350 -2.46 -12.60 9.31
CA ARG A 350 -1.68 -11.90 10.31
C ARG A 350 -2.51 -11.56 11.53
N ASP A 351 -2.08 -12.05 12.69
CA ASP A 351 -2.62 -11.63 13.98
C ASP A 351 -1.75 -10.51 14.57
N TRP A 352 -2.20 -9.27 14.40
CA TRP A 352 -1.49 -8.10 14.93
C TRP A 352 -1.46 -8.07 16.45
N GLY A 353 -2.42 -8.69 17.13
CA GLY A 353 -2.41 -8.80 18.59
C GLY A 353 -1.23 -9.66 19.05
N LEU A 354 -1.01 -10.79 18.38
CA LEU A 354 0.12 -11.67 18.65
C LEU A 354 1.47 -11.04 18.27
N GLU A 355 1.54 -10.35 17.12
CA GLU A 355 2.76 -9.64 16.72
C GLU A 355 3.13 -8.53 17.71
N THR A 356 2.16 -7.71 18.11
CA THR A 356 2.38 -6.63 19.08
C THR A 356 2.81 -7.18 20.44
N ALA A 357 2.21 -8.28 20.89
CA ALA A 357 2.59 -8.97 22.11
C ALA A 357 4.03 -9.55 22.05
N ASN A 358 4.41 -10.13 20.90
CA ASN A 358 5.76 -10.65 20.68
C ASN A 358 6.84 -9.54 20.65
N GLU A 359 6.46 -8.32 20.27
CA GLU A 359 7.31 -7.13 20.37
C GLU A 359 7.36 -6.52 21.80
N GLY A 360 6.71 -7.16 22.78
CA GLY A 360 6.67 -6.69 24.17
C GLY A 360 5.83 -5.42 24.36
N ARG A 361 4.89 -5.14 23.44
CA ARG A 361 4.00 -3.99 23.48
C ARG A 361 2.56 -4.45 23.70
N PHE A 362 1.74 -3.60 24.31
CA PHE A 362 0.29 -3.75 24.30
C PHE A 362 -0.26 -2.73 23.31
N GLY A 363 -1.09 -3.17 22.37
CA GLY A 363 -1.53 -2.30 21.29
C GLY A 363 -2.49 -3.00 20.34
N TYR A 364 -2.75 -2.35 19.21
CA TYR A 364 -3.71 -2.73 18.17
C TYR A 364 -3.87 -4.25 17.98
N ALA A 365 -5.03 -4.79 18.41
CA ALA A 365 -5.40 -6.18 18.24
C ALA A 365 -6.42 -6.31 17.10
N SER A 366 -6.04 -7.04 16.05
CA SER A 366 -6.90 -7.35 14.90
C SER A 366 -6.28 -8.50 14.12
N ARG A 367 -7.08 -9.45 13.64
CA ARG A 367 -6.63 -10.50 12.73
C ARG A 367 -6.97 -10.13 11.29
N HIS A 368 -5.96 -10.10 10.41
CA HIS A 368 -6.07 -9.64 9.04
C HIS A 368 -5.81 -10.81 8.09
N LEU A 369 -6.82 -11.19 7.32
CA LEU A 369 -6.72 -12.22 6.29
C LEU A 369 -6.78 -11.55 4.91
N MET A 370 -5.88 -11.92 4.01
CA MET A 370 -5.97 -11.57 2.59
C MET A 370 -6.62 -12.73 1.85
N ILE A 371 -7.87 -12.57 1.42
CA ILE A 371 -8.64 -13.65 0.80
C ILE A 371 -8.84 -13.43 -0.71
N GLY A 372 -8.93 -14.52 -1.46
CA GLY A 372 -9.31 -14.58 -2.86
C GLY A 372 -10.37 -15.66 -3.10
N LEU A 373 -11.03 -15.60 -4.26
CA LEU A 373 -12.01 -16.61 -4.65
C LEU A 373 -11.34 -17.98 -4.88
N ASP A 374 -12.02 -19.06 -4.50
CA ASP A 374 -11.65 -20.39 -4.94
C ASP A 374 -12.02 -20.61 -6.43
N PRO A 375 -11.43 -21.61 -7.11
CA PRO A 375 -11.66 -21.83 -8.54
C PRO A 375 -13.13 -22.11 -8.91
N ALA A 376 -13.94 -22.67 -8.00
CA ALA A 376 -15.35 -22.93 -8.28
C ALA A 376 -16.13 -21.61 -8.29
N ARG A 377 -15.89 -20.72 -7.33
CA ARG A 377 -16.53 -19.40 -7.22
C ARG A 377 -16.01 -18.37 -8.21
N GLU A 378 -14.76 -18.49 -8.69
CA GLU A 378 -14.23 -17.59 -9.74
C GLU A 378 -15.10 -17.57 -11.00
N SER A 379 -15.71 -18.70 -11.36
CA SER A 379 -16.57 -18.84 -12.54
C SER A 379 -18.02 -18.39 -12.32
N HIS A 380 -18.43 -18.14 -11.08
CA HIS A 380 -19.81 -17.85 -10.71
C HIS A 380 -20.20 -16.40 -11.06
N PRO A 381 -21.40 -16.15 -11.64
CA PRO A 381 -21.83 -14.81 -12.04
C PRO A 381 -21.90 -13.80 -10.88
N ASP A 382 -22.29 -14.26 -9.69
CA ASP A 382 -22.45 -13.40 -8.50
C ASP A 382 -21.13 -12.82 -7.97
N PHE A 383 -19.98 -13.32 -8.43
CA PHE A 383 -18.65 -12.86 -8.05
C PHE A 383 -17.85 -12.33 -9.25
N ALA A 384 -18.54 -11.89 -10.30
CA ALA A 384 -17.93 -11.46 -11.55
C ALA A 384 -16.99 -10.26 -11.37
N HIS A 385 -17.31 -9.33 -10.46
CA HIS A 385 -16.50 -8.15 -10.21
C HIS A 385 -15.35 -8.42 -9.24
N LEU A 386 -15.48 -9.38 -8.33
CA LEU A 386 -14.45 -9.80 -7.38
C LEU A 386 -13.38 -10.69 -8.03
N ARG A 387 -13.65 -11.28 -9.19
CA ARG A 387 -12.70 -12.11 -9.94
C ARG A 387 -11.36 -11.40 -10.15
N GLY A 388 -10.27 -12.06 -9.78
CA GLY A 388 -8.91 -11.54 -9.93
C GLY A 388 -8.52 -10.47 -8.91
N HIS A 389 -9.37 -10.18 -7.93
CA HIS A 389 -9.08 -9.28 -6.82
C HIS A 389 -9.02 -10.04 -5.50
N ALA A 390 -8.11 -9.60 -4.63
CA ALA A 390 -8.07 -10.04 -3.24
C ALA A 390 -8.78 -9.01 -2.35
N ALA A 391 -9.39 -9.49 -1.26
CA ALA A 391 -10.00 -8.65 -0.24
C ALA A 391 -9.29 -8.86 1.10
N GLN A 392 -8.96 -7.76 1.79
CA GLN A 392 -8.45 -7.84 3.14
C GLN A 392 -9.63 -7.89 4.13
N VAL A 393 -9.81 -9.03 4.79
CA VAL A 393 -10.77 -9.20 5.89
C VAL A 393 -10.11 -8.89 7.22
N GLN A 394 -10.63 -7.90 7.93
CA GLN A 394 -10.21 -7.51 9.26
C GLN A 394 -11.23 -8.02 10.27
N VAL A 395 -10.82 -9.00 11.08
CA VAL A 395 -11.65 -9.59 12.11
C VAL A 395 -11.26 -9.00 13.47
N ARG A 396 -12.26 -8.53 14.22
CA ARG A 396 -12.08 -7.85 15.52
C ARG A 396 -13.25 -8.10 16.45
N THR A 397 -13.03 -8.04 17.76
CA THR A 397 -14.11 -7.89 18.74
C THR A 397 -14.70 -6.47 18.71
N VAL A 398 -15.87 -6.27 19.34
CA VAL A 398 -16.46 -4.94 19.53
C VAL A 398 -15.51 -3.98 20.26
N LEU A 399 -14.82 -4.48 21.30
CA LEU A 399 -13.88 -3.67 22.08
C LEU A 399 -12.64 -3.30 21.27
N GLN A 400 -12.07 -4.25 20.53
CA GLN A 400 -10.95 -4.01 19.61
C GLN A 400 -11.33 -3.00 18.51
N HIS A 401 -12.55 -3.10 17.98
CA HIS A 401 -13.06 -2.15 17.00
C HIS A 401 -13.16 -0.75 17.59
N ALA A 402 -13.77 -0.61 18.78
CA ALA A 402 -13.91 0.68 19.45
C ALA A 402 -12.54 1.35 19.67
N TRP A 403 -11.57 0.61 20.21
CA TRP A 403 -10.21 1.11 20.41
C TRP A 403 -9.58 1.63 19.12
N ALA A 404 -9.67 0.85 18.05
CA ALA A 404 -9.05 1.18 16.77
C ALA A 404 -9.71 2.38 16.07
N GLU A 405 -11.02 2.59 16.23
CA GLU A 405 -11.67 3.78 15.70
C GLU A 405 -11.24 5.04 16.46
N PHE A 406 -11.12 4.99 17.79
CA PHE A 406 -10.61 6.11 18.59
C PHE A 406 -9.15 6.45 18.26
N GLU A 407 -8.31 5.43 18.13
CA GLU A 407 -6.89 5.60 17.79
C GLU A 407 -6.73 6.20 16.40
N HIS A 408 -7.46 5.67 15.41
CA HIS A 408 -7.44 6.17 14.05
C HIS A 408 -7.93 7.62 13.96
N ASP A 409 -9.03 7.97 14.62
CA ASP A 409 -9.56 9.34 14.59
C ASP A 409 -8.59 10.36 15.20
N ILE A 410 -7.96 10.03 16.32
CA ILE A 410 -6.99 10.93 16.97
C ILE A 410 -5.73 11.08 16.13
N ARG A 411 -5.21 9.99 15.53
CA ARG A 411 -3.99 10.04 14.72
C ARG A 411 -4.20 10.61 13.32
N TYR A 412 -5.38 10.43 12.73
CA TYR A 412 -5.66 10.85 11.35
C TYR A 412 -6.32 12.22 11.24
N LYS A 413 -7.19 12.61 12.21
CA LYS A 413 -7.83 13.93 12.22
C LYS A 413 -7.10 14.96 13.09
N GLY A 414 -6.16 14.53 13.93
CA GLY A 414 -5.38 15.40 14.79
C GLY A 414 -3.95 15.58 14.30
N THR A 415 -3.52 16.82 14.03
CA THR A 415 -2.11 17.19 14.14
C THR A 415 -1.75 17.21 15.62
N VAL A 416 -1.54 16.01 16.19
CA VAL A 416 -1.12 15.87 17.59
C VAL A 416 0.20 16.62 17.77
N PRO A 417 0.25 17.67 18.61
CA PRO A 417 1.51 18.35 18.90
C PRO A 417 2.56 17.35 19.41
N ALA A 418 3.80 17.49 18.97
CA ALA A 418 4.88 16.53 19.27
C ALA A 418 5.05 16.29 20.79
N GLU A 419 4.75 17.29 21.62
CA GLU A 419 4.77 17.24 23.08
C GLU A 419 3.75 16.25 23.70
N HIS A 420 2.65 15.94 23.01
CA HIS A 420 1.59 15.06 23.53
C HIS A 420 1.65 13.62 22.99
N VAL A 421 2.47 13.34 21.97
CA VAL A 421 2.54 12.03 21.31
C VAL A 421 2.86 10.91 22.32
N GLY A 422 3.89 11.11 23.15
CA GLY A 422 4.29 10.09 24.13
C GLY A 422 3.25 9.83 25.22
N GLU A 423 2.49 10.87 25.63
CA GLU A 423 1.41 10.68 26.60
C GLU A 423 0.24 9.90 25.99
N PHE A 424 -0.15 10.23 24.75
CA PHE A 424 -1.23 9.53 24.06
C PHE A 424 -0.87 8.08 23.77
N ASP A 425 0.35 7.79 23.31
CA ASP A 425 0.82 6.41 23.11
C ASP A 425 0.70 5.59 24.40
N ARG A 426 1.10 6.16 25.55
CA ARG A 426 0.96 5.51 26.85
C ARG A 426 -0.51 5.28 27.22
N ARG A 427 -1.40 6.25 27.01
CA ARG A 427 -2.84 6.12 27.31
C ARG A 427 -3.52 5.07 26.43
N PHE A 428 -3.20 5.03 25.14
CA PHE A 428 -3.71 4.00 24.22
C PHE A 428 -3.25 2.60 24.60
N THR A 429 -1.99 2.46 25.02
CA THR A 429 -1.44 1.20 25.55
C THR A 429 -2.21 0.72 26.78
N LEU A 430 -2.48 1.62 27.75
CA LEU A 430 -3.26 1.30 28.94
C LEU A 430 -4.71 0.90 28.60
N ALA A 431 -5.33 1.62 27.67
CA ALA A 431 -6.68 1.32 27.21
C ALA A 431 -6.73 -0.06 26.52
N ALA A 432 -5.72 -0.42 25.72
CA ALA A 432 -5.64 -1.72 25.08
C ALA A 432 -5.62 -2.86 26.12
N GLY A 433 -4.80 -2.75 27.17
CA GLY A 433 -4.74 -3.76 28.24
C GLY A 433 -6.04 -3.89 29.03
N LEU A 434 -6.76 -2.79 29.28
CA LEU A 434 -8.08 -2.84 29.95
C LEU A 434 -9.13 -3.56 29.08
N LEU A 435 -9.13 -3.27 27.77
CA LEU A 435 -10.08 -3.89 26.85
C LEU A 435 -9.79 -5.38 26.65
N GLU A 436 -8.52 -5.78 26.61
CA GLU A 436 -8.13 -7.19 26.56
C GLU A 436 -8.63 -7.95 27.81
N LEU A 437 -8.47 -7.35 29.01
CA LEU A 437 -9.02 -7.94 30.24
C LEU A 437 -10.55 -8.05 30.19
N ALA A 438 -11.23 -7.02 29.67
CA ALA A 438 -12.68 -7.04 29.53
C ALA A 438 -13.15 -8.12 28.53
N ASP A 439 -12.49 -8.28 27.38
CA ASP A 439 -12.78 -9.33 26.40
C ASP A 439 -12.60 -10.74 27.02
N HIS A 440 -11.59 -10.93 27.88
CA HIS A 440 -11.40 -12.18 28.63
C HIS A 440 -12.55 -12.48 29.59
N GLU A 441 -13.00 -11.47 30.35
CA GLU A 441 -14.12 -11.64 31.27
C GLU A 441 -15.44 -11.89 30.53
N PHE A 442 -15.69 -11.22 29.40
CA PHE A 442 -16.85 -11.52 28.56
C PHE A 442 -16.82 -12.94 27.99
N SER A 443 -15.65 -13.44 27.60
CA SER A 443 -15.48 -14.83 27.13
C SER A 443 -15.82 -15.83 28.24
N LYS A 444 -15.35 -15.61 29.48
CA LYS A 444 -15.71 -16.44 30.64
C LYS A 444 -17.18 -16.38 31.03
N ILE A 445 -17.79 -15.19 30.99
CA ILE A 445 -19.23 -15.03 31.25
C ILE A 445 -20.00 -15.84 30.22
N ARG A 446 -19.62 -15.75 28.93
CA ARG A 446 -20.25 -16.50 27.86
C ARG A 446 -20.11 -18.00 28.05
N GLU A 447 -18.92 -18.49 28.40
CA GLU A 447 -18.68 -19.89 28.68
C GLU A 447 -19.57 -20.41 29.82
N ARG A 448 -19.72 -19.64 30.91
CA ARG A 448 -20.59 -20.01 32.04
C ARG A 448 -22.09 -19.97 31.75
N LEU A 449 -22.51 -19.14 30.81
CA LEU A 449 -23.92 -19.03 30.41
C LEU A 449 -24.34 -20.07 29.35
N ARG A 450 -23.38 -20.79 28.73
CA ARG A 450 -23.71 -21.96 27.90
C ARG A 450 -24.45 -22.98 28.77
N GLY A 451 -25.67 -23.35 28.37
CA GLY A 451 -26.52 -24.32 29.06
C GLY A 451 -27.47 -23.79 30.14
N VAL A 452 -27.55 -22.48 30.37
CA VAL A 452 -28.54 -21.90 31.30
C VAL A 452 -29.80 -21.50 30.53
N ALA A 453 -30.88 -22.28 30.68
CA ALA A 453 -32.19 -21.91 30.17
C ALA A 453 -32.76 -20.70 30.97
N PRO A 454 -33.22 -19.62 30.32
CA PRO A 454 -34.05 -18.60 30.95
C PRO A 454 -35.32 -19.23 31.53
N GLU A 455 -35.78 -18.75 32.70
CA GLU A 455 -37.11 -19.09 33.20
C GLU A 455 -38.17 -18.53 32.25
N VAL A 456 -38.97 -19.41 31.64
CA VAL A 456 -40.09 -19.05 30.77
C VAL A 456 -41.31 -18.81 31.64
N ASN A 457 -41.86 -17.60 31.61
CA ASN A 457 -43.22 -17.33 32.07
C ASN A 457 -44.12 -17.37 30.84
N GLU A 458 -45.07 -18.31 30.80
CA GLU A 458 -46.08 -18.39 29.74
C GLU A 458 -46.86 -17.07 29.68
N THR A 459 -46.64 -16.28 28.63
CA THR A 459 -47.47 -15.11 28.35
C THR A 459 -48.35 -15.44 27.16
N ILE A 460 -49.63 -15.70 27.42
CA ILE A 460 -50.63 -15.96 26.38
C ILE A 460 -50.88 -14.64 25.62
N GLY A 461 -50.18 -14.45 24.51
CA GLY A 461 -50.45 -13.43 23.52
C GLY A 461 -51.35 -13.95 22.41
N ASP A 462 -52.11 -13.05 21.76
CA ASP A 462 -53.03 -13.34 20.63
C ASP A 462 -52.28 -13.53 19.28
N ASP A 463 -50.94 -13.56 19.27
CA ASP A 463 -50.12 -13.77 18.07
C ASP A 463 -49.84 -15.27 17.91
N PRO A 464 -50.18 -15.90 16.77
CA PRO A 464 -49.91 -17.32 16.51
C PRO A 464 -48.42 -17.63 16.30
N ARG A 465 -47.53 -16.62 16.26
CA ARG A 465 -46.08 -16.82 16.21
C ARG A 465 -45.53 -17.14 17.58
N LEU A 466 -44.57 -18.06 17.61
CA LEU A 466 -43.75 -18.29 18.79
C LEU A 466 -42.99 -17.02 19.18
N ASP A 467 -43.13 -16.59 20.42
CA ASP A 467 -42.39 -15.44 20.92
C ASP A 467 -40.88 -15.73 20.84
N PRO A 468 -40.06 -14.85 20.22
CA PRO A 468 -38.63 -15.09 20.06
C PRO A 468 -37.87 -15.31 21.38
N ARG A 469 -38.35 -14.76 22.51
CA ARG A 469 -37.74 -14.97 23.83
C ARG A 469 -38.09 -16.33 24.40
N GLU A 470 -39.34 -16.76 24.26
CA GLU A 470 -39.77 -18.11 24.66
C GLU A 470 -39.04 -19.17 23.82
N LEU A 471 -38.90 -18.93 22.52
CA LEU A 471 -38.12 -19.79 21.63
C LEU A 471 -36.64 -19.84 22.00
N ALA A 472 -36.02 -18.68 22.29
CA ALA A 472 -34.64 -18.63 22.76
C ALA A 472 -34.45 -19.44 24.05
N ALA A 473 -35.40 -19.35 24.98
CA ALA A 473 -35.33 -20.07 26.23
C ALA A 473 -35.50 -21.58 26.07
N TYR A 474 -36.46 -21.99 25.24
CA TYR A 474 -36.69 -23.38 24.88
C TYR A 474 -35.44 -24.01 24.22
N LEU A 475 -34.84 -23.31 23.25
CA LEU A 475 -33.65 -23.80 22.55
C LEU A 475 -32.40 -23.81 23.44
N ALA A 476 -32.28 -22.91 24.41
CA ALA A 476 -31.21 -22.94 25.40
C ALA A 476 -31.28 -24.20 26.28
N GLY A 477 -32.49 -24.69 26.58
CA GLY A 477 -32.71 -25.96 27.29
C GLY A 477 -32.42 -27.20 26.44
N GLN A 478 -32.75 -27.17 25.13
CA GLN A 478 -32.50 -28.30 24.23
C GLN A 478 -31.05 -28.41 23.76
N TYR A 479 -30.40 -27.27 23.51
CA TYR A 479 -29.04 -27.22 22.98
C TYR A 479 -28.09 -26.58 23.99
N SER A 480 -27.86 -27.26 25.12
CA SER A 480 -27.01 -26.72 26.20
C SER A 480 -25.59 -26.36 25.77
N GLU A 481 -25.06 -27.07 24.76
CA GLU A 481 -23.71 -26.88 24.22
C GLU A 481 -23.64 -25.89 23.04
N ALA A 482 -24.77 -25.34 22.59
CA ALA A 482 -24.79 -24.47 21.42
C ALA A 482 -24.23 -23.07 21.69
N GLY A 483 -23.70 -22.46 20.64
CA GLY A 483 -23.30 -21.06 20.63
C GLY A 483 -24.50 -20.11 20.80
N TRP A 484 -24.22 -18.86 21.19
CA TRP A 484 -25.24 -17.83 21.31
C TRP A 484 -25.72 -17.37 19.92
N SER A 485 -27.03 -17.14 19.76
CA SER A 485 -27.64 -16.61 18.52
C SER A 485 -28.19 -15.20 18.76
N ARG A 486 -28.25 -14.37 17.71
CA ARG A 486 -28.82 -13.02 17.81
C ARG A 486 -30.33 -13.06 18.04
N ALA A 487 -30.87 -12.04 18.70
CA ALA A 487 -32.31 -11.84 18.85
C ALA A 487 -33.05 -11.86 17.50
N GLU A 488 -32.48 -11.22 16.48
CA GLU A 488 -33.03 -11.18 15.12
C GLU A 488 -33.13 -12.57 14.48
N HIS A 489 -32.20 -13.48 14.80
CA HIS A 489 -32.25 -14.86 14.29
C HIS A 489 -33.40 -15.65 14.91
N TYR A 490 -33.75 -15.37 16.18
CA TYR A 490 -34.93 -15.99 16.81
C TYR A 490 -36.23 -15.46 16.21
N SER A 491 -36.32 -14.17 15.90
CA SER A 491 -37.48 -13.62 15.17
C SER A 491 -37.61 -14.22 13.77
N TRP A 492 -36.51 -14.31 13.03
CA TRP A 492 -36.49 -14.89 11.69
C TRP A 492 -36.92 -16.37 11.67
N ILE A 493 -36.36 -17.20 12.57
CA ILE A 493 -36.72 -18.62 12.61
C ILE A 493 -38.15 -18.82 13.15
N ALA A 494 -38.67 -17.92 13.98
CA ALA A 494 -40.07 -17.94 14.42
C ALA A 494 -41.05 -17.71 13.25
N ASP A 495 -40.73 -16.81 12.32
CA ASP A 495 -41.54 -16.60 11.11
C ASP A 495 -41.51 -17.85 10.20
N ILE A 496 -40.38 -18.55 10.12
CA ILE A 496 -40.27 -19.84 9.39
C ILE A 496 -41.12 -20.93 10.05
N LEU A 497 -41.07 -21.02 11.39
CA LEU A 497 -41.88 -21.99 12.13
C LEU A 497 -43.38 -21.75 11.88
N LEU A 498 -43.83 -20.49 11.86
CA LEU A 498 -45.19 -20.15 11.48
C LEU A 498 -45.54 -20.63 10.07
N GLU A 499 -44.67 -20.42 9.07
CA GLU A 499 -44.92 -20.88 7.69
C GLU A 499 -44.98 -22.41 7.58
N LEU A 500 -44.21 -23.13 8.41
CA LEU A 500 -44.28 -24.59 8.53
C LEU A 500 -45.55 -25.09 9.23
N GLY A 501 -46.29 -24.19 9.90
CA GLY A 501 -47.47 -24.49 10.71
C GLY A 501 -47.13 -24.88 12.15
N VAL A 502 -45.90 -24.63 12.61
CA VAL A 502 -45.46 -24.86 14.00
C VAL A 502 -45.71 -23.58 14.79
N THR A 503 -46.76 -23.59 15.61
CA THR A 503 -47.25 -22.39 16.34
C THR A 503 -47.11 -22.52 17.86
N SER A 504 -46.69 -23.68 18.36
CA SER A 504 -46.45 -23.91 19.80
C SER A 504 -45.12 -24.62 20.09
N LEU A 505 -44.58 -24.44 21.31
CA LEU A 505 -43.35 -25.11 21.76
C LEU A 505 -43.52 -26.63 21.85
N VAL A 506 -44.75 -27.11 22.08
CA VAL A 506 -45.09 -28.54 22.09
C VAL A 506 -44.92 -29.13 20.69
N GLU A 507 -45.52 -28.50 19.68
CA GLU A 507 -45.37 -28.91 18.27
C GLU A 507 -43.91 -28.83 17.81
N LEU A 508 -43.19 -27.80 18.23
CA LEU A 508 -41.75 -27.69 17.97
C LEU A 508 -40.98 -28.85 18.61
N GLY A 509 -41.32 -29.24 19.84
CA GLY A 509 -40.74 -30.41 20.49
C GLY A 509 -41.08 -31.73 19.82
N ASP A 510 -42.25 -31.87 19.21
CA ASP A 510 -42.60 -33.03 18.36
C ASP A 510 -41.69 -33.09 17.14
N VAL A 511 -41.52 -31.97 16.43
CA VAL A 511 -40.64 -31.86 15.26
C VAL A 511 -39.20 -32.19 15.61
N LEU A 512 -38.65 -31.62 16.69
CA LEU A 512 -37.26 -31.86 17.09
C LEU A 512 -37.00 -33.31 17.50
N ARG A 513 -37.99 -34.02 18.04
CA ARG A 513 -37.86 -35.45 18.35
C ARG A 513 -37.72 -36.34 17.11
N GLU A 514 -38.20 -35.88 15.96
CA GLU A 514 -38.02 -36.57 14.68
C GLU A 514 -36.63 -36.30 14.06
N ALA A 515 -35.91 -35.28 14.55
CA ALA A 515 -34.56 -34.96 14.11
C ALA A 515 -33.52 -35.84 14.84
N ASP A 516 -32.66 -36.54 14.09
CA ASP A 516 -31.52 -37.25 14.66
C ASP A 516 -30.36 -36.27 14.85
N GLU A 517 -30.33 -35.59 16.00
CA GLU A 517 -29.32 -34.57 16.29
C GLU A 517 -27.88 -35.10 16.23
N ALA A 518 -27.66 -36.36 16.63
CA ALA A 518 -26.33 -36.97 16.61
C ALA A 518 -25.88 -37.21 15.16
N ALA A 519 -26.78 -37.69 14.30
CA ALA A 519 -26.50 -37.84 12.88
C ALA A 519 -26.31 -36.49 12.17
N ILE A 520 -27.14 -35.49 12.49
CA ILE A 520 -27.01 -34.12 11.96
C ILE A 520 -25.64 -33.56 12.32
N ALA A 521 -25.25 -33.60 13.60
CA ALA A 521 -23.96 -33.10 14.06
C ALA A 521 -22.79 -33.84 13.38
N ALA A 522 -22.86 -35.16 13.24
CA ALA A 522 -21.82 -35.96 12.59
C ALA A 522 -21.70 -35.70 11.08
N GLN A 523 -22.80 -35.37 10.38
CA GLN A 523 -22.78 -35.06 8.96
C GLN A 523 -22.39 -33.61 8.67
N MET A 524 -22.78 -32.69 9.55
CA MET A 524 -22.44 -31.29 9.46
C MET A 524 -21.04 -30.97 9.98
N ASP A 525 -20.41 -31.87 10.74
CA ASP A 525 -18.97 -31.86 11.10
C ASP A 525 -18.44 -30.45 11.42
N TYR A 526 -19.19 -29.71 12.24
CA TYR A 526 -18.85 -28.33 12.56
C TYR A 526 -17.61 -28.32 13.46
N ARG A 527 -16.56 -27.63 13.03
CA ARG A 527 -15.33 -27.44 13.81
C ARG A 527 -15.56 -26.60 15.07
N HIS A 528 -16.53 -25.68 15.02
CA HIS A 528 -16.96 -24.82 16.11
C HIS A 528 -18.44 -25.07 16.44
N PRO A 529 -18.87 -25.07 17.71
CA PRO A 529 -20.27 -25.32 18.06
C PRO A 529 -21.21 -24.29 17.41
N PRO A 530 -22.14 -24.71 16.53
CA PRO A 530 -23.07 -23.79 15.89
C PRO A 530 -24.03 -23.17 16.92
N GLY A 531 -24.56 -21.99 16.60
CA GLY A 531 -25.58 -21.34 17.43
C GLY A 531 -26.88 -22.15 17.54
N ALA A 532 -27.64 -21.95 18.62
CA ALA A 532 -28.91 -22.65 18.86
C ALA A 532 -29.92 -22.54 17.70
N VAL A 533 -30.01 -21.35 17.08
CA VAL A 533 -30.89 -21.15 15.90
C VAL A 533 -30.38 -21.93 14.68
N ARG A 534 -29.06 -22.05 14.49
CA ARG A 534 -28.49 -22.83 13.39
C ARG A 534 -28.75 -24.33 13.56
N ARG A 535 -28.68 -24.85 14.79
CA ARG A 535 -29.04 -26.25 15.09
C ARG A 535 -30.53 -26.51 14.84
N LEU A 536 -31.39 -25.57 15.24
CA LEU A 536 -32.82 -25.63 14.89
C LEU A 536 -33.01 -25.62 13.36
N ASP A 537 -32.33 -24.73 12.65
CA ASP A 537 -32.39 -24.66 11.18
C ASP A 537 -31.99 -25.98 10.51
N ASP A 538 -30.93 -26.65 10.99
CA ASP A 538 -30.53 -27.98 10.51
C ASP A 538 -31.55 -29.07 10.86
N ALA A 539 -32.13 -29.04 12.05
CA ALA A 539 -33.18 -29.98 12.46
C ALA A 539 -34.45 -29.83 11.60
N LEU A 540 -34.88 -28.59 11.32
CA LEU A 540 -36.02 -28.34 10.43
C LEU A 540 -35.70 -28.78 9.00
N LEU A 541 -34.49 -28.51 8.50
CA LEU A 541 -34.06 -28.96 7.19
C LEU A 541 -34.00 -30.49 7.09
N TRP A 542 -33.56 -31.16 8.15
CA TRP A 542 -33.55 -32.62 8.25
C TRP A 542 -34.95 -33.22 8.16
N VAL A 543 -35.88 -32.70 8.96
CA VAL A 543 -37.26 -33.22 9.08
C VAL A 543 -38.08 -32.90 7.84
N PHE A 544 -38.10 -31.65 7.40
CA PHE A 544 -38.98 -31.20 6.32
C PHE A 544 -38.33 -31.28 4.92
N GLY A 545 -37.00 -31.39 4.84
CA GLY A 545 -36.28 -31.62 3.59
C GLY A 545 -36.61 -30.61 2.48
N ALA A 546 -37.04 -31.10 1.32
CA ALA A 546 -37.37 -30.26 0.17
C ALA A 546 -38.54 -29.29 0.44
N ARG A 547 -39.47 -29.65 1.36
CA ARG A 547 -40.54 -28.73 1.78
C ARG A 547 -39.97 -27.52 2.51
N TYR A 548 -38.91 -27.70 3.30
CA TYR A 548 -38.23 -26.60 3.97
C TYR A 548 -37.54 -25.66 2.98
N VAL A 549 -36.83 -26.24 2.01
CA VAL A 549 -36.14 -25.49 0.94
C VAL A 549 -37.14 -24.61 0.16
N ALA A 550 -38.34 -25.12 -0.10
CA ALA A 550 -39.36 -24.47 -0.91
C ALA A 550 -40.20 -23.39 -0.18
N LEU A 551 -39.92 -23.10 1.10
CA LEU A 551 -40.64 -22.05 1.84
C LEU A 551 -40.36 -20.66 1.26
N HIS A 552 -41.36 -19.77 1.32
CA HIS A 552 -41.23 -18.40 0.85
C HIS A 552 -40.15 -17.66 1.64
N GLN A 553 -40.11 -17.87 2.96
CA GLN A 553 -39.06 -17.31 3.83
C GLN A 553 -37.65 -17.84 3.53
N ASN A 554 -37.52 -18.89 2.72
CA ASN A 554 -36.25 -19.51 2.33
C ASN A 554 -35.86 -19.24 0.86
N ALA A 555 -36.67 -18.49 0.09
CA ALA A 555 -36.46 -18.30 -1.35
C ALA A 555 -35.05 -17.79 -1.69
N ASP A 556 -34.56 -16.80 -0.93
CA ASP A 556 -33.25 -16.17 -1.16
C ASP A 556 -32.05 -17.07 -0.79
N ARG A 557 -32.30 -18.17 -0.06
CA ARG A 557 -31.27 -19.13 0.38
C ARG A 557 -31.52 -20.56 -0.05
N ALA A 558 -32.42 -20.78 -1.00
CA ALA A 558 -32.80 -22.12 -1.47
C ALA A 558 -31.59 -22.93 -1.95
N ALA A 559 -30.71 -22.33 -2.76
CA ALA A 559 -29.50 -23.00 -3.25
C ALA A 559 -28.55 -23.45 -2.12
N LEU A 560 -28.38 -22.64 -1.08
CA LEU A 560 -27.58 -22.99 0.10
C LEU A 560 -28.23 -24.14 0.88
N LEU A 561 -29.56 -24.12 1.01
CA LEU A 561 -30.30 -25.18 1.70
C LEU A 561 -30.31 -26.49 0.91
N GLU A 562 -30.33 -26.45 -0.42
CA GLU A 562 -30.18 -27.64 -1.26
C GLU A 562 -28.81 -28.28 -1.07
N HIS A 563 -27.75 -27.48 -1.06
CA HIS A 563 -26.39 -27.97 -0.80
C HIS A 563 -26.29 -28.60 0.59
N ARG A 564 -26.82 -27.91 1.60
CA ARG A 564 -26.85 -28.38 2.99
C ARG A 564 -27.70 -29.65 3.16
N LEU A 565 -28.84 -29.73 2.50
CA LEU A 565 -29.70 -30.91 2.50
C LEU A 565 -29.01 -32.10 1.83
N ALA A 566 -28.27 -31.87 0.74
CA ALA A 566 -27.46 -32.90 0.11
C ALA A 566 -26.35 -33.41 1.05
N ARG A 567 -25.74 -32.52 1.84
CA ARG A 567 -24.77 -32.87 2.88
C ARG A 567 -25.41 -33.65 4.03
N LEU A 568 -26.59 -33.26 4.51
CA LEU A 568 -27.37 -33.95 5.55
C LEU A 568 -27.97 -35.29 5.09
N ARG A 569 -27.99 -35.56 3.78
CA ARG A 569 -28.43 -36.83 3.21
C ARG A 569 -27.28 -37.70 2.71
N ALA A 570 -26.04 -37.23 2.88
CA ALA A 570 -24.85 -37.95 2.48
C ALA A 570 -24.59 -39.15 3.41
N ALA A 571 -24.02 -40.23 2.87
CA ALA A 571 -23.50 -41.31 3.71
C ALA A 571 -22.40 -40.77 4.67
N PRO A 572 -22.33 -41.26 5.94
CA PRO A 572 -21.41 -40.76 6.94
C PRO A 572 -19.94 -40.72 6.44
N PRO A 573 -19.12 -39.74 6.87
CA PRO A 573 -17.74 -39.59 6.41
C PRO A 573 -16.90 -40.88 6.52
N ALA A 574 -17.11 -41.68 7.57
CA ALA A 574 -16.43 -42.96 7.80
C ALA A 574 -16.71 -44.03 6.72
N LEU A 575 -17.87 -43.99 6.06
CA LEU A 575 -18.24 -44.89 4.94
C LEU A 575 -17.68 -44.40 3.61
N ARG A 576 -17.49 -43.09 3.43
CA ARG A 576 -16.84 -42.49 2.25
C ARG A 576 -15.34 -42.82 2.20
N ALA A 577 -14.64 -42.78 3.34
CA ALA A 577 -13.24 -43.20 3.44
C ALA A 577 -13.02 -44.69 3.13
N ARG A 578 -13.99 -45.55 3.51
CA ARG A 578 -14.00 -46.99 3.18
C ARG A 578 -14.37 -47.30 1.72
N ALA A 579 -15.21 -46.49 1.09
CA ALA A 579 -15.54 -46.65 -0.33
C ALA A 579 -14.41 -46.17 -1.27
N ALA A 580 -13.59 -45.20 -0.83
CA ALA A 580 -12.40 -44.74 -1.54
C ALA A 580 -11.19 -45.70 -1.41
N SER A 581 -11.21 -46.58 -0.41
CA SER A 581 -10.25 -47.68 -0.24
C SER A 581 -10.88 -49.00 -0.71
N GLY A 582 -10.88 -49.23 -2.03
CA GLY A 582 -11.32 -50.50 -2.62
C GLY A 582 -10.56 -51.72 -2.06
N PRO A 583 -11.13 -52.94 -2.18
CA PRO A 583 -10.53 -54.12 -1.59
C PRO A 583 -9.18 -54.42 -2.27
N ALA A 584 -8.13 -54.55 -1.47
CA ALA A 584 -6.85 -55.06 -1.94
C ALA A 584 -7.06 -56.50 -2.43
N GLU A 585 -7.03 -56.70 -3.74
CA GLU A 585 -6.89 -58.04 -4.33
C GLU A 585 -5.54 -58.61 -3.87
N ALA A 586 -5.63 -59.70 -3.11
CA ALA A 586 -4.51 -60.57 -2.83
C ALA A 586 -4.15 -61.31 -4.13
N ASP A 587 -3.05 -60.93 -4.79
CA ASP A 587 -2.45 -61.73 -5.85
C ASP A 587 -1.36 -62.64 -5.24
N ASP A 588 -1.72 -63.91 -5.17
CA ASP A 588 -0.89 -65.04 -4.79
C ASP A 588 -0.23 -65.61 -6.05
N ARG A 589 1.00 -65.18 -6.41
CA ARG A 589 1.92 -65.95 -7.28
C ARG A 589 3.41 -65.75 -6.96
N GLN A 590 4.08 -66.91 -6.93
CA GLN A 590 5.49 -67.21 -6.64
C GLN A 590 6.55 -66.62 -7.59
N PRO A 591 7.86 -66.66 -7.20
CA PRO A 591 8.93 -65.93 -7.85
C PRO A 591 9.65 -66.73 -8.94
N GLY A 592 10.11 -66.03 -9.98
CA GLY A 592 11.19 -66.51 -10.85
C GLY A 592 11.14 -66.00 -12.29
N GLN A 593 12.02 -65.07 -12.64
CA GLN A 593 13.10 -65.31 -13.60
C GLN A 593 13.91 -64.03 -13.85
N GLN A 594 15.22 -64.18 -13.72
CA GLN A 594 16.26 -63.23 -14.10
C GLN A 594 16.16 -62.89 -15.59
N GLN A 595 16.39 -61.63 -15.95
CA GLN A 595 17.12 -61.29 -17.17
C GLN A 595 17.93 -60.00 -16.97
N HIS A 596 19.21 -60.14 -17.28
CA HIS A 596 20.26 -59.14 -17.30
C HIS A 596 20.10 -58.14 -18.46
N GLN A 597 20.25 -56.86 -18.17
CA GLN A 597 20.89 -55.80 -18.98
C GLN A 597 20.85 -54.55 -18.09
N GLY A 598 21.93 -54.00 -17.56
CA GLY A 598 23.21 -53.73 -18.19
C GLY A 598 23.12 -52.37 -18.88
N ASP A 599 23.29 -51.27 -18.14
CA ASP A 599 24.16 -50.18 -18.56
C ASP A 599 24.39 -49.11 -17.47
N LEU A 600 25.63 -48.64 -17.49
CA LEU A 600 26.32 -47.76 -16.57
C LEU A 600 25.91 -46.29 -16.77
N HIS A 601 25.84 -45.51 -15.69
CA HIS A 601 26.40 -44.16 -15.70
C HIS A 601 26.79 -43.69 -14.30
N GLU A 602 28.02 -43.17 -14.25
CA GLU A 602 28.80 -42.69 -13.12
C GLU A 602 28.23 -41.45 -12.41
N VAL A 603 28.30 -41.51 -11.07
CA VAL A 603 29.06 -40.62 -10.15
C VAL A 603 28.79 -39.11 -10.21
N GLN A 604 28.27 -38.55 -9.11
CA GLN A 604 29.03 -37.68 -8.19
C GLN A 604 28.15 -37.29 -6.99
N THR A 605 28.42 -37.90 -5.83
CA THR A 605 28.01 -37.40 -4.51
C THR A 605 29.21 -36.70 -3.88
N ALA A 606 29.05 -35.43 -3.52
CA ALA A 606 30.02 -34.67 -2.74
C ALA A 606 29.46 -34.40 -1.35
N THR A 607 30.05 -35.08 -0.38
CA THR A 607 30.05 -34.84 1.07
C THR A 607 30.49 -33.43 1.44
N PHE A 608 29.85 -32.83 2.45
CA PHE A 608 30.37 -31.73 3.25
C PHE A 608 30.36 -32.10 4.73
N ASP A 609 31.48 -31.83 5.39
CA ASP A 609 31.87 -32.16 6.76
C ASP A 609 31.74 -30.92 7.67
N PRO A 610 31.26 -31.02 8.93
CA PRO A 610 31.25 -29.91 9.88
C PRO A 610 32.24 -30.11 11.05
N GLY A 611 33.16 -29.16 11.22
CA GLY A 611 34.01 -28.95 12.41
C GLY A 611 34.77 -27.62 12.21
N GLU A 612 35.06 -26.75 13.18
CA GLU A 612 35.32 -26.83 14.62
C GLU A 612 35.11 -25.41 15.23
N LEU A 613 34.46 -25.28 16.40
CA LEU A 613 35.03 -24.96 17.74
C LEU A 613 35.90 -23.68 17.90
N ARG A 614 35.48 -22.86 18.89
CA ARG A 614 36.25 -22.16 19.97
C ARG A 614 35.30 -21.15 20.65
N GLU A 615 34.79 -21.33 21.86
CA GLU A 615 35.41 -21.35 23.22
C GLU A 615 36.33 -20.16 23.56
N GLY A 616 35.99 -19.50 24.69
CA GLY A 616 36.72 -18.42 25.39
C GLY A 616 35.75 -17.65 26.30
N GLN A 617 35.36 -18.19 27.46
CA GLN A 617 35.96 -17.98 28.81
C GLN A 617 35.66 -16.63 29.46
N ASP A 618 34.81 -16.71 30.50
CA ASP A 618 34.98 -16.28 31.90
C ASP A 618 35.60 -14.92 32.27
N GLY A 619 34.89 -14.22 33.15
CA GLY A 619 35.36 -13.07 33.92
C GLY A 619 34.35 -12.65 34.99
N GLU A 620 34.41 -13.32 36.15
CA GLU A 620 33.69 -13.04 37.41
C GLU A 620 34.29 -11.84 38.19
N HIS A 621 33.49 -11.34 39.15
CA HIS A 621 33.81 -10.40 40.26
C HIS A 621 33.82 -8.89 39.91
N ASP A 622 33.35 -7.95 40.75
CA ASP A 622 33.12 -7.93 42.19
C ASP A 622 32.13 -6.81 42.59
N HIS A 623 31.65 -6.91 43.83
CA HIS A 623 30.84 -6.00 44.62
C HIS A 623 31.22 -4.51 44.62
N GLY A 624 30.19 -3.67 44.76
CA GLY A 624 30.30 -2.30 45.23
C GLY A 624 28.94 -1.74 45.65
N GLY A 625 28.57 -1.94 46.92
CA GLY A 625 27.45 -1.24 47.53
C GLY A 625 27.89 0.11 48.10
N GLU A 626 27.06 1.13 47.97
CA GLU A 626 27.09 2.30 48.84
C GLU A 626 25.68 2.88 49.04
N ARG A 627 25.43 3.32 50.28
CA ARG A 627 24.15 3.74 50.83
C ARG A 627 24.05 5.27 50.89
N HIS A 628 22.80 5.72 51.04
CA HIS A 628 22.32 6.89 51.78
C HIS A 628 22.47 8.31 51.21
N GLY A 629 21.32 8.98 51.12
CA GLY A 629 21.20 10.44 51.14
C GLY A 629 19.80 10.94 50.73
N PRO A 630 18.97 11.53 51.63
CA PRO A 630 17.54 11.79 51.40
C PRO A 630 17.17 13.26 51.10
N ALA A 631 15.90 13.44 50.67
CA ALA A 631 15.01 14.60 50.84
C ALA A 631 15.38 15.96 50.19
N ALA A 632 14.46 16.53 49.38
CA ALA A 632 13.50 17.54 49.82
C ALA A 632 12.80 18.26 48.65
N GLN A 633 11.50 18.55 48.90
CA GLN A 633 10.55 19.48 48.23
C GLN A 633 9.83 18.99 46.98
#